data_AF-A0A961EVX3-F1
#
_entry.id   AF-A0A961EVX3-F1
#
_cell.length_a   1.000
_cell.length_b   1.000
_cell.length_c   1.000
_cell.angle_alpha   90.00
_cell.angle_beta   90.00
_cell.angle_gamma   90.00
#
_symmetry.space_group_name_H-M   'P 1'
#
loop_
_entity.id
_entity.type
_entity.pdbx_description
1 polymer ?
#
loop_
_entity_poly.entity_id
_entity_poly.type
_entity_poly.pdbx_seq_one_letter_code
_entity_poly.pdbx_strand_id
1 'polypeptide(L)'
;MPDYHSREIHSILVAGPPEQVYPFVRHLDFRSSWITRLLFSLRGMPTNRMTLDSIVGEGGLFRIIAEADFEFVVAGIGSPGGKTIPFSSEAEFQAVKRPGLIKICWNFTLSSEGNKTRVRTETRIQSTDRKTRIIFFFYWIIVRPFSGLIRREMLRIVKIQSLRLAIGIPK
;
A
#
# COMPACT_ATOMS: atom_id res chain seq x y z
N MET A 1 1.51 -12.37 5.54
CA MET A 1 1.55 -12.08 7.00
C MET A 1 0.24 -12.52 7.65
N PRO A 2 0.20 -13.73 8.25
CA PRO A 2 -0.99 -14.27 8.91
C PRO A 2 -1.24 -13.65 10.30
N ASP A 3 -0.19 -13.39 11.07
CA ASP A 3 -0.29 -12.75 12.39
C ASP A 3 -0.16 -11.23 12.28
N TYR A 4 -1.16 -10.51 12.77
CA TYR A 4 -1.17 -9.05 12.77
C TYR A 4 -1.95 -8.48 13.95
N HIS A 5 -1.61 -7.26 14.36
CA HIS A 5 -2.28 -6.54 15.45
C HIS A 5 -3.20 -5.44 14.93
N SER A 6 -3.02 -5.01 13.69
CA SER A 6 -3.85 -3.98 13.05
C SER A 6 -4.07 -4.34 11.60
N ARG A 7 -5.29 -4.07 11.13
CA ARG A 7 -5.74 -4.36 9.78
C ARG A 7 -6.57 -3.20 9.25
N GLU A 8 -6.40 -2.89 7.98
CA GLU A 8 -7.19 -1.89 7.27
C GLU A 8 -7.48 -2.38 5.85
N ILE A 9 -8.72 -2.23 5.38
CA ILE A 9 -9.14 -2.72 4.07
C ILE A 9 -9.96 -1.63 3.38
N HIS A 10 -9.68 -1.42 2.09
CA HIS A 10 -10.51 -0.59 1.21
C HIS A 10 -10.73 -1.32 -0.10
N SER A 11 -11.88 -1.09 -0.74
CA SER A 11 -12.14 -1.65 -2.07
C SER A 11 -13.01 -0.72 -2.91
N ILE A 12 -12.95 -0.90 -4.24
CA ILE A 12 -13.80 -0.20 -5.19
C ILE A 12 -14.10 -1.12 -6.38
N LEU A 13 -15.27 -0.92 -7.01
CA LEU A 13 -15.56 -1.48 -8.33
C LEU A 13 -15.09 -0.54 -9.43
N VAL A 14 -14.41 -1.09 -10.43
CA VAL A 14 -13.95 -0.38 -11.62
C VAL A 14 -14.44 -1.07 -12.90
N ALA A 15 -14.46 -0.32 -13.99
CA ALA A 15 -14.84 -0.82 -15.31
C ALA A 15 -13.72 -1.67 -15.92
N GLY A 16 -14.08 -2.70 -16.68
CA GLY A 16 -13.13 -3.54 -17.41
C GLY A 16 -12.69 -4.78 -16.62
N PRO A 17 -12.14 -5.78 -17.34
CA PRO A 17 -11.66 -7.02 -16.75
C PRO A 17 -10.29 -6.84 -16.06
N PRO A 18 -9.89 -7.72 -15.13
CA PRO A 18 -8.68 -7.55 -14.31
C PRO A 18 -7.39 -7.34 -15.13
N GLU A 19 -7.28 -7.97 -16.29
CA GLU A 19 -6.14 -7.89 -17.22
C GLU A 19 -5.89 -6.45 -17.69
N GLN A 20 -6.96 -5.69 -17.90
CA GLN A 20 -6.88 -4.29 -18.34
C GLN A 20 -6.64 -3.34 -17.16
N VAL A 21 -7.12 -3.70 -15.97
CA VAL A 21 -7.05 -2.86 -14.77
C VAL A 21 -5.71 -3.02 -14.05
N TYR A 22 -5.14 -4.22 -14.05
CA TYR A 22 -3.92 -4.55 -13.31
C TYR A 22 -2.73 -3.63 -13.62
N PRO A 23 -2.45 -3.25 -14.89
CA PRO A 23 -1.37 -2.31 -15.20
C PRO A 23 -1.51 -0.94 -14.53
N PHE A 24 -2.75 -0.44 -14.34
CA PHE A 24 -3.02 0.82 -13.64
C PHE A 24 -2.70 0.74 -12.14
N VAL A 25 -2.89 -0.44 -11.54
CA VAL A 25 -2.54 -0.70 -10.15
C VAL A 25 -1.02 -0.87 -10.01
N ARG A 26 -0.38 -1.64 -10.91
CA ARG A 26 1.05 -1.96 -10.84
C ARG A 26 1.96 -0.75 -11.11
N HIS A 27 1.49 0.20 -11.91
CA HIS A 27 2.20 1.46 -12.20
C HIS A 27 1.44 2.67 -11.65
N LEU A 28 0.80 2.49 -10.49
CA LEU A 28 -0.01 3.53 -9.90
C LEU A 28 0.82 4.78 -9.63
N ASP A 29 0.37 5.88 -10.20
CA ASP A 29 0.89 7.22 -9.97
C ASP A 29 -0.17 8.04 -9.25
N PHE A 30 0.17 8.49 -8.03
CA PHE A 30 -0.71 9.30 -7.20
C PHE A 30 -0.06 10.61 -6.79
N ARG A 31 0.93 11.08 -7.56
CA ARG A 31 1.54 12.42 -7.44
C ARG A 31 0.53 13.54 -7.67
N SER A 32 -0.46 13.31 -8.52
CA SER A 32 -1.46 14.33 -8.90
C SER A 32 -2.40 14.69 -7.76
N SER A 33 -2.64 13.79 -6.80
CA SER A 33 -3.53 14.06 -5.68
C SER A 33 -2.91 15.03 -4.68
N TRP A 34 -3.65 16.08 -4.31
CA TRP A 34 -3.22 17.02 -3.29
C TRP A 34 -3.27 16.41 -1.88
N ILE A 35 -4.19 15.45 -1.66
CA ILE A 35 -4.36 14.75 -0.39
C ILE A 35 -3.12 13.90 -0.11
N THR A 36 -2.63 13.15 -1.09
CA THR A 36 -1.42 12.33 -0.93
C THR A 36 -0.21 13.21 -0.69
N ARG A 37 -0.05 14.31 -1.44
CA ARG A 37 1.01 15.30 -1.27
C ARG A 37 1.06 15.88 0.14
N LEU A 38 -0.09 16.37 0.65
CA LEU A 38 -0.19 16.91 2.00
C LEU A 38 0.16 15.87 3.07
N LEU A 39 -0.34 14.64 2.92
CA LEU A 39 -0.16 13.60 3.93
C LEU A 39 1.25 13.01 3.95
N PHE A 40 1.97 13.01 2.83
CA PHE A 40 3.38 12.62 2.80
C PHE A 40 4.28 13.74 3.30
N SER A 41 3.98 15.02 2.97
CA SER A 41 4.78 16.15 3.46
C SER A 41 4.70 16.26 4.99
N LEU A 42 3.52 16.04 5.59
CA LEU A 42 3.36 15.94 7.04
C LEU A 42 4.16 14.80 7.68
N ARG A 43 4.63 13.82 6.89
CA ARG A 43 5.48 12.71 7.32
C ARG A 43 6.95 12.88 6.96
N GLY A 44 7.35 14.07 6.47
CA GLY A 44 8.71 14.35 6.02
C GLY A 44 9.14 13.56 4.79
N MET A 45 8.19 13.03 4.01
CA MET A 45 8.48 12.21 2.84
C MET A 45 8.55 13.06 1.57
N PRO A 46 9.48 12.74 0.64
CA PRO A 46 9.60 13.45 -0.63
C PRO A 46 8.35 13.25 -1.50
N THR A 47 7.74 14.34 -1.96
CA THR A 47 6.48 14.33 -2.71
C THR A 47 6.64 14.05 -4.20
N ASN A 48 7.87 14.10 -4.71
CA ASN A 48 8.21 13.76 -6.10
C ASN A 48 8.29 12.24 -6.36
N ARG A 49 8.31 11.40 -5.31
CA ARG A 49 8.43 9.93 -5.35
C ARG A 49 7.13 9.20 -4.98
N MET A 50 5.98 9.67 -5.47
CA MET A 50 4.66 9.08 -5.20
C MET A 50 4.15 8.18 -6.34
N THR A 51 5.03 7.37 -6.89
CA THR A 51 4.65 6.24 -7.73
C THR A 51 4.85 4.95 -6.94
N LEU A 52 4.06 3.92 -7.23
CA LEU A 52 4.24 2.62 -6.62
C LEU A 52 5.68 2.10 -6.83
N ASP A 53 6.18 2.23 -8.05
CA ASP A 53 7.55 1.84 -8.42
C ASP A 53 8.63 2.56 -7.59
N SER A 54 8.46 3.85 -7.30
CA SER A 54 9.42 4.60 -6.45
C SER A 54 9.38 4.15 -4.99
N ILE A 55 8.22 3.71 -4.50
CA ILE A 55 8.01 3.32 -3.11
C ILE A 55 8.57 1.93 -2.83
N VAL A 56 8.50 1.03 -3.82
CA VAL A 56 8.99 -0.34 -3.73
C VAL A 56 10.40 -0.54 -4.30
N GLY A 57 10.90 0.44 -5.05
CA GLY A 57 12.20 0.42 -5.71
C GLY A 57 13.39 0.67 -4.78
N GLU A 58 14.56 0.82 -5.37
CA GLU A 58 15.80 1.08 -4.63
C GLU A 58 15.76 2.40 -3.85
N GLY A 59 16.13 2.36 -2.57
CA GLY A 59 15.98 3.49 -1.65
C GLY A 59 14.53 3.81 -1.26
N GLY A 60 13.57 2.97 -1.68
CA GLY A 60 12.17 3.05 -1.28
C GLY A 60 11.93 2.59 0.16
N LEU A 61 10.76 2.92 0.69
CA LEU A 61 10.35 2.58 2.06
C LEU A 61 9.86 1.14 2.19
N PHE A 62 9.52 0.51 1.07
CA PHE A 62 8.96 -0.82 1.01
C PHE A 62 9.65 -1.64 -0.08
N ARG A 63 9.35 -2.94 -0.12
CA ARG A 63 9.75 -3.88 -1.19
C ARG A 63 8.59 -4.77 -1.56
N ILE A 64 8.53 -5.19 -2.82
CA ILE A 64 7.63 -6.28 -3.22
C ILE A 64 8.26 -7.60 -2.71
N ILE A 65 7.45 -8.41 -2.02
CA ILE A 65 7.89 -9.70 -1.45
C ILE A 65 7.14 -10.90 -2.05
N ALA A 66 6.05 -10.66 -2.78
CA ALA A 66 5.33 -11.68 -3.53
C ALA A 66 4.58 -11.02 -4.69
N GLU A 67 4.54 -11.68 -5.84
CA GLU A 67 3.73 -11.33 -7.00
C GLU A 67 3.00 -12.57 -7.50
N ALA A 68 1.76 -12.37 -7.94
CA ALA A 68 0.90 -13.33 -8.64
C ALA A 68 0.12 -12.55 -9.72
N ASP A 69 -0.66 -13.24 -10.55
CA ASP A 69 -1.27 -12.65 -11.76
C ASP A 69 -2.02 -11.33 -11.51
N PHE A 70 -2.80 -11.25 -10.44
CA PHE A 70 -3.62 -10.08 -10.10
C PHE A 70 -3.45 -9.64 -8.64
N GLU A 71 -2.33 -9.99 -8.05
CA GLU A 71 -1.98 -9.63 -6.68
C GLU A 71 -0.48 -9.39 -6.54
N PHE A 72 -0.13 -8.37 -5.76
CA PHE A 72 1.24 -8.21 -5.28
C PHE A 72 1.22 -7.78 -3.82
N VAL A 73 2.22 -8.24 -3.07
CA VAL A 73 2.40 -7.93 -1.66
C VAL A 73 3.64 -7.07 -1.49
N VAL A 74 3.43 -5.90 -0.89
CA VAL A 74 4.46 -4.95 -0.52
C VAL A 74 4.71 -5.05 0.98
N ALA A 75 5.96 -5.02 1.41
CA ALA A 75 6.37 -5.13 2.79
C ALA A 75 7.38 -4.04 3.20
N GLY A 76 7.34 -3.67 4.47
CA GLY A 76 8.21 -2.68 5.07
C GLY A 76 8.48 -2.99 6.54
N ILE A 77 9.66 -2.61 7.02
CA ILE A 77 10.09 -2.79 8.41
C ILE A 77 10.56 -1.45 8.93
N GLY A 78 10.21 -1.10 10.17
CA GLY A 78 10.71 0.13 10.79
C GLY A 78 10.35 0.26 12.25
N SER A 79 10.72 1.38 12.86
CA SER A 79 10.23 1.76 14.19
C SER A 79 8.83 2.38 14.10
N PRO A 80 8.03 2.36 15.19
CA PRO A 80 6.93 3.31 15.31
C PRO A 80 7.43 4.73 15.06
N GLY A 81 6.76 5.49 14.22
CA GLY A 81 7.16 6.85 13.87
C GLY A 81 8.11 7.02 12.67
N GLY A 82 8.59 5.94 12.04
CA GLY A 82 9.00 6.00 10.64
C GLY A 82 10.47 5.75 10.26
N LYS A 83 11.36 5.35 11.19
CA LYS A 83 12.71 4.92 10.78
C LYS A 83 12.63 3.55 10.13
N THR A 84 12.85 3.47 8.82
CA THR A 84 12.84 2.20 8.07
C THR A 84 14.12 1.41 8.29
N ILE A 85 14.01 0.09 8.12
CA ILE A 85 15.12 -0.85 8.17
C ILE A 85 15.18 -1.56 6.81
N PRO A 86 16.37 -1.62 6.18
CA PRO A 86 16.52 -2.34 4.93
C PRO A 86 16.34 -3.84 5.16
N PHE A 87 15.81 -4.52 4.14
CA PHE A 87 15.77 -5.96 4.01
C PHE A 87 15.76 -6.31 2.52
N SER A 88 16.19 -7.52 2.19
CA SER A 88 16.47 -7.95 0.81
C SER A 88 15.62 -9.13 0.34
N SER A 89 14.87 -9.80 1.22
CA SER A 89 14.03 -10.94 0.85
C SER A 89 12.79 -11.11 1.73
N GLU A 90 11.81 -11.89 1.24
CA GLU A 90 10.68 -12.33 2.05
C GLU A 90 11.15 -13.08 3.30
N ALA A 91 12.13 -13.99 3.16
CA ALA A 91 12.66 -14.78 4.28
C ALA A 91 13.24 -13.87 5.38
N GLU A 92 14.00 -12.85 4.99
CA GLU A 92 14.53 -11.86 5.93
C GLU A 92 13.40 -11.09 6.62
N PHE A 93 12.41 -10.62 5.86
CA PHE A 93 11.23 -9.97 6.41
C PHE A 93 10.51 -10.85 7.45
N GLN A 94 10.35 -12.14 7.17
CA GLN A 94 9.72 -13.08 8.10
C GLN A 94 10.56 -13.30 9.36
N ALA A 95 11.88 -13.40 9.22
CA ALA A 95 12.82 -13.66 10.30
C ALA A 95 12.96 -12.49 11.30
N VAL A 96 12.60 -11.26 10.92
CA VAL A 96 12.70 -10.10 11.83
C VAL A 96 11.80 -10.26 13.07
N LYS A 97 12.47 -10.47 14.21
CA LYS A 97 11.85 -10.54 15.55
C LYS A 97 12.46 -9.56 16.56
N ARG A 98 13.43 -8.74 16.13
CA ARG A 98 14.11 -7.78 17.01
C ARG A 98 13.07 -6.85 17.67
N PRO A 99 13.10 -6.69 19.01
CA PRO A 99 12.23 -5.75 19.74
C PRO A 99 12.30 -4.32 19.19
N GLY A 100 11.23 -3.55 19.41
CA GLY A 100 11.14 -2.14 19.00
C GLY A 100 10.65 -1.88 17.58
N LEU A 101 10.23 -2.92 16.84
CA LEU A 101 9.94 -2.82 15.40
C LEU A 101 8.48 -3.12 15.05
N ILE A 102 8.07 -2.54 13.93
CA ILE A 102 6.84 -2.88 13.23
C ILE A 102 7.17 -3.48 11.87
N LYS A 103 6.41 -4.51 11.51
CA LYS A 103 6.35 -5.11 10.19
C LYS A 103 5.03 -4.70 9.57
N ILE A 104 5.07 -4.14 8.37
CA ILE A 104 3.88 -3.70 7.63
C ILE A 104 3.86 -4.48 6.33
N CYS A 105 2.73 -5.12 6.03
CA CYS A 105 2.44 -5.61 4.69
C CYS A 105 1.22 -4.90 4.15
N TRP A 106 1.19 -4.66 2.86
CA TRP A 106 -0.05 -4.30 2.17
C TRP A 106 -0.04 -4.81 0.76
N ASN A 107 -1.23 -5.02 0.21
CA ASN A 107 -1.38 -5.57 -1.13
C ASN A 107 -2.40 -4.76 -1.96
N PHE A 108 -2.45 -5.13 -3.23
CA PHE A 108 -3.64 -4.99 -4.05
C PHE A 108 -4.06 -6.36 -4.54
N THR A 109 -5.35 -6.63 -4.56
CA THR A 109 -5.95 -7.83 -5.16
C THR A 109 -7.05 -7.39 -6.12
N LEU A 110 -7.06 -7.95 -7.33
CA LEU A 110 -8.11 -7.74 -8.30
C LEU A 110 -8.87 -9.05 -8.49
N SER A 111 -10.20 -8.97 -8.41
CA SER A 111 -11.09 -10.11 -8.67
C SER A 111 -12.17 -9.71 -9.67
N SER A 112 -12.45 -10.58 -10.63
CA SER A 112 -13.55 -10.37 -11.58
C SER A 112 -14.91 -10.40 -10.87
N GLU A 113 -15.79 -9.44 -11.20
CA GLU A 113 -17.16 -9.33 -10.71
C GLU A 113 -18.07 -8.99 -11.89
N GLY A 114 -18.39 -10.00 -12.70
CA GLY A 114 -19.11 -9.84 -13.97
C GLY A 114 -18.25 -9.15 -15.03
N ASN A 115 -18.72 -8.02 -15.57
CA ASN A 115 -17.97 -7.18 -16.52
C ASN A 115 -17.13 -6.09 -15.85
N LYS A 116 -16.98 -6.15 -14.52
CA LYS A 116 -16.25 -5.20 -13.69
C LYS A 116 -15.16 -5.93 -12.93
N THR A 117 -14.23 -5.15 -12.39
CA THR A 117 -13.19 -5.65 -11.49
C THR A 117 -13.36 -5.03 -10.12
N ARG A 118 -13.32 -5.87 -9.07
CA ARG A 118 -13.15 -5.39 -7.70
C ARG A 118 -11.67 -5.24 -7.40
N VAL A 119 -11.25 -4.00 -7.19
CA VAL A 119 -9.90 -3.68 -6.73
C VAL A 119 -9.95 -3.50 -5.23
N ARG A 120 -9.18 -4.30 -4.50
CA ARG A 120 -9.08 -4.25 -3.04
C ARG A 120 -7.64 -3.97 -2.63
N THR A 121 -7.46 -3.19 -1.57
CA THR A 121 -6.19 -3.07 -0.87
C THR A 121 -6.39 -3.45 0.59
N GLU A 122 -5.46 -4.23 1.12
CA GLU A 122 -5.42 -4.60 2.53
C GLU A 122 -4.06 -4.23 3.11
N THR A 123 -4.06 -3.61 4.28
CA THR A 123 -2.86 -3.34 5.07
C THR A 123 -2.93 -4.15 6.36
N ARG A 124 -1.84 -4.83 6.69
CA ARG A 124 -1.64 -5.58 7.93
C ARG A 124 -0.40 -5.09 8.61
N ILE A 125 -0.45 -4.96 9.93
CA ILE A 125 0.68 -4.48 10.73
C ILE A 125 0.87 -5.38 11.93
N GLN A 126 2.11 -5.84 12.12
CA GLN A 126 2.56 -6.64 13.24
C GLN A 126 3.64 -5.86 14.01
N SER A 127 3.62 -5.96 15.33
CA SER A 127 4.67 -5.40 16.21
C SER A 127 5.52 -6.55 16.73
N THR A 128 6.83 -6.37 16.85
CA THR A 128 7.74 -7.45 17.26
C THR A 128 7.72 -7.73 18.76
N ASP A 129 7.21 -6.80 19.57
CA ASP A 129 7.03 -6.97 21.01
C ASP A 129 5.79 -6.23 21.55
N ARG A 130 5.48 -6.46 22.83
CA ARG A 130 4.33 -5.86 23.52
C ARG A 130 4.46 -4.34 23.72
N LYS A 131 5.66 -3.82 24.02
CA LYS A 131 5.89 -2.38 24.26
C LYS A 131 5.62 -1.58 22.99
N THR A 132 6.17 -2.05 21.89
CA THR A 132 6.00 -1.52 20.54
C THR A 132 4.54 -1.60 20.11
N ARG A 133 3.83 -2.69 20.43
CA ARG A 133 2.39 -2.81 20.14
C ARG A 133 1.58 -1.71 20.80
N ILE A 134 1.85 -1.38 22.06
CA ILE A 134 1.13 -0.31 22.78
C ILE A 134 1.44 1.06 22.17
N ILE A 135 2.72 1.37 21.97
CA ILE A 135 3.14 2.64 21.35
C ILE A 135 2.52 2.79 19.95
N PHE A 136 2.60 1.73 19.15
CA PHE A 136 2.06 1.73 17.81
C PHE A 136 0.54 1.84 17.79
N PHE A 137 -0.17 1.24 18.74
CA PHE A 137 -1.63 1.36 18.83
C PHE A 137 -2.09 2.82 18.95
N PHE A 138 -1.49 3.59 19.85
CA PHE A 138 -1.83 5.01 20.00
C PHE A 138 -1.43 5.84 18.77
N TYR A 139 -0.24 5.60 18.23
CA TYR A 139 0.19 6.20 16.95
C TYR A 139 -0.81 5.89 15.82
N TRP A 140 -1.25 4.64 15.73
CA TRP A 140 -2.14 4.16 14.68
C TRP A 140 -3.53 4.76 14.76
N ILE A 141 -4.08 5.04 15.94
CA ILE A 141 -5.37 5.76 16.08
C ILE A 141 -5.33 7.10 15.31
N ILE A 142 -4.22 7.82 15.43
CA ILE A 142 -4.03 9.13 14.78
C ILE A 142 -3.75 8.95 13.28
N VAL A 143 -2.88 7.98 12.93
CA VAL A 143 -2.36 7.83 11.56
C VAL A 143 -3.30 7.08 10.62
N ARG A 144 -4.08 6.12 11.13
CA ARG A 144 -5.00 5.27 10.35
C ARG A 144 -5.97 6.05 9.47
N PRO A 145 -6.71 7.09 9.93
CA PRO A 145 -7.63 7.81 9.04
C PRO A 145 -6.92 8.42 7.83
N PHE A 146 -5.73 8.99 8.04
CA PHE A 146 -4.92 9.55 6.96
C PHE A 146 -4.35 8.48 6.03
N SER A 147 -3.92 7.34 6.58
CA SER A 147 -3.51 6.20 5.76
C SER A 147 -4.66 5.71 4.88
N GLY A 148 -5.86 5.58 5.44
CA GLY A 148 -7.07 5.22 4.71
C GLY A 148 -7.46 6.21 3.62
N LEU A 149 -7.27 7.52 3.82
CA LEU A 149 -7.48 8.51 2.76
C LEU A 149 -6.55 8.29 1.56
N ILE A 150 -5.27 8.01 1.81
CA ILE A 150 -4.31 7.66 0.75
C ILE A 150 -4.77 6.40 0.00
N ARG A 151 -5.20 5.36 0.72
CA ARG A 151 -5.69 4.10 0.12
C ARG A 151 -6.92 4.32 -0.76
N ARG A 152 -7.88 5.13 -0.29
CA ARG A 152 -9.09 5.47 -1.05
C ARG A 152 -8.75 6.28 -2.29
N GLU A 153 -7.80 7.20 -2.19
CA GLU A 153 -7.37 8.00 -3.33
C GLU A 153 -6.64 7.15 -4.38
N MET A 154 -5.78 6.23 -3.96
CA MET A 154 -5.18 5.23 -4.86
C MET A 154 -6.24 4.47 -5.64
N LEU A 155 -7.27 3.94 -4.96
CA LEU A 155 -8.39 3.24 -5.59
C LEU A 155 -9.20 4.15 -6.53
N ARG A 156 -9.39 5.42 -6.16
CA ARG A 156 -10.06 6.42 -7.01
C ARG A 156 -9.30 6.66 -8.31
N ILE A 157 -7.98 6.78 -8.26
CA ILE A 157 -7.15 6.98 -9.45
C ILE A 157 -7.27 5.78 -10.40
N VAL A 158 -7.20 4.55 -9.87
CA VAL A 158 -7.42 3.33 -10.65
C VAL A 158 -8.79 3.34 -11.32
N LYS A 159 -9.85 3.74 -10.60
CA LYS A 159 -11.20 3.86 -11.16
C LYS A 159 -11.25 4.87 -12.31
N ILE A 160 -10.62 6.03 -12.16
CA ILE A 160 -10.58 7.06 -13.21
C ILE A 160 -9.87 6.54 -14.46
N GLN A 161 -8.71 5.90 -14.30
CA GLN A 161 -7.95 5.35 -15.44
C GLN A 161 -8.73 4.24 -16.16
N SER A 162 -9.38 3.36 -15.39
CA SER A 162 -10.22 2.30 -15.94
C SER A 162 -11.42 2.84 -16.72
N LEU A 163 -12.06 3.92 -16.23
CA LEU A 163 -13.16 4.59 -16.94
C LEU A 163 -12.69 5.25 -18.24
N ARG A 164 -11.51 5.89 -18.24
CA ARG A 164 -10.94 6.52 -19.45
C ARG A 164 -10.69 5.47 -20.54
N LEU A 165 -10.14 4.32 -20.16
CA LEU A 165 -9.93 3.21 -21.08
C LEU A 165 -11.26 2.71 -21.66
N ALA A 166 -12.28 2.52 -20.81
CA ALA A 166 -13.60 2.04 -21.25
C ALA A 166 -14.32 2.99 -22.22
N ILE A 167 -14.04 4.30 -22.14
CA ILE A 167 -14.64 5.34 -23.00
C ILE A 167 -13.73 5.65 -24.22
N GLY A 168 -12.58 4.99 -24.35
CA GLY A 168 -11.66 5.15 -25.48
C GLY A 168 -10.86 6.47 -25.46
N ILE A 169 -10.67 7.08 -24.29
CA ILE A 169 -9.83 8.27 -24.13
C ILE A 169 -8.42 7.81 -23.73
N PRO A 170 -7.41 7.85 -24.63
CA PRO A 170 -6.04 7.52 -24.27
C PRO A 170 -5.44 8.53 -23.26
N LYS A 171 -4.39 8.08 -22.56
CA LYS A 171 -3.71 8.78 -21.45
C LYS A 171 -3.21 10.17 -21.81
#